data_AF-X1MZR2-F1
#
_entry.id   AF-X1MZR2-F1
#
_cell.length_a   1.000
_cell.length_b   1.000
_cell.length_c   1.000
_cell.angle_alpha   90.00
_cell.angle_beta   90.00
_cell.angle_gamma   90.00
#
_symmetry.space_group_name_H-M   'P 1'
#
loop_
_entity.id
_entity.type
_entity.pdbx_description
1 polymer ?
#
loop_
_entity_poly.entity_id
_entity_poly.type
_entity_poly.pdbx_seq_one_letter_code
_entity_poly.pdbx_strand_id
1 'polypeptide(L)'
;SEAKSDDDLIHLGQTEMEVEFGFAVGQQPYRIIRKRSKPKRRGRSGRTILEFQIATGDGFRSITGDSIAQTQQKIIDILHMDYPTFTNSAFLRQGHADEFTVKRPVERKQVLADILGLSFYDELEERAKDLAKQQETEKAQLNSAIKDIGDELARKPAYEAEFEEAQSELSRVEKVTKEQESRLNGLRQEKESLENKRAQLIQLEEHIRDTERDLERWDDQVKQHHTQLKEYEELIAQRSAIEEGYTQLSLVKKLSNELEYKFR
;
A
#
# COMPACT_ATOMS: atom_id res chain seq x y z
N SER A 1 -8.15 79.20 12.67
CA SER A 1 -8.98 78.60 13.73
C SER A 1 -9.08 77.12 13.49
N GLU A 2 -8.55 76.32 14.41
CA GLU A 2 -8.60 74.86 14.35
C GLU A 2 -9.93 74.38 14.95
N ALA A 3 -10.68 73.58 14.20
CA ALA A 3 -11.90 72.91 14.67
C ALA A 3 -11.54 71.92 15.79
N LYS A 4 -12.27 71.91 16.91
CA LYS A 4 -11.97 71.01 18.06
C LYS A 4 -12.56 69.61 17.87
N SER A 5 -13.49 69.46 16.94
CA SER A 5 -14.09 68.20 16.50
C SER A 5 -14.30 68.21 14.99
N ASP A 6 -14.20 67.06 14.33
CA ASP A 6 -14.57 66.88 12.91
C ASP A 6 -16.00 67.38 12.61
N ASP A 7 -16.89 67.40 13.62
CA ASP A 7 -18.26 67.88 13.49
C ASP A 7 -18.36 69.42 13.45
N ASP A 8 -17.33 70.13 13.91
CA ASP A 8 -17.24 71.61 13.86
C ASP A 8 -16.91 72.12 12.45
N LEU A 9 -16.51 71.22 11.54
CA LEU A 9 -16.33 71.51 10.12
C LEU A 9 -17.66 71.67 9.37
N ILE A 10 -18.77 71.20 9.96
CA ILE A 10 -20.11 71.32 9.38
C ILE A 10 -20.69 72.70 9.72
N HIS A 11 -21.03 73.47 8.68
CA HIS A 11 -21.59 74.82 8.82
C HIS A 11 -22.77 74.87 9.82
N LEU A 12 -22.86 75.99 10.55
CA LEU A 12 -23.96 76.25 11.49
C LEU A 12 -25.32 76.08 10.80
N GLY A 13 -26.20 75.28 11.42
CA GLY A 13 -27.53 74.95 10.89
C GLY A 13 -27.59 73.76 9.93
N GLN A 14 -26.47 73.21 9.47
CA GLN A 14 -26.43 72.05 8.58
C GLN A 14 -26.17 70.73 9.32
N THR A 15 -26.63 69.62 8.73
CA THR A 15 -26.49 68.26 9.27
C THR A 15 -25.38 67.46 8.61
N GLU A 16 -24.92 67.84 7.42
CA GLU A 16 -23.93 67.12 6.63
C GLU A 16 -22.94 68.08 5.96
N MET A 17 -21.74 67.59 5.67
CA MET A 17 -20.74 68.24 4.82
C MET A 17 -20.12 67.22 3.87
N GLU A 18 -19.68 67.71 2.72
CA GLU A 18 -19.01 66.92 1.69
C GLU A 18 -17.84 67.71 1.11
N VAL A 19 -16.73 67.02 0.90
CA VAL A 19 -15.57 67.52 0.15
C VAL A 19 -15.31 66.56 -0.99
N GLU A 20 -15.46 67.07 -2.22
CA GLU A 20 -15.07 66.39 -3.45
C GLU A 20 -13.77 67.01 -3.96
N PHE A 21 -12.77 66.18 -4.20
CA PHE A 21 -11.47 66.61 -4.70
C PHE A 21 -11.04 65.75 -5.89
N GLY A 22 -10.95 66.37 -7.05
CA GLY A 22 -10.41 65.76 -8.27
C GLY A 22 -8.93 66.09 -8.44
N PHE A 23 -8.11 65.09 -8.73
CA PHE A 23 -6.67 65.25 -9.00
C PHE A 23 -6.21 64.26 -10.06
N ALA A 24 -4.99 64.39 -10.55
CA ALA A 24 -4.39 63.44 -11.48
C ALA A 24 -3.00 63.03 -11.00
N VAL A 25 -2.66 61.75 -11.18
CA VAL A 25 -1.31 61.23 -10.98
C VAL A 25 -0.81 60.76 -12.35
N GLY A 26 0.23 61.41 -12.87
CA GLY A 26 0.62 61.26 -14.27
C GLY A 26 -0.49 61.73 -15.22
N GLN A 27 -0.97 60.84 -16.08
CA GLN A 27 -2.09 61.10 -17.01
C GLN A 27 -3.43 60.51 -16.51
N GLN A 28 -3.46 59.91 -15.32
CA GLN A 28 -4.62 59.19 -14.79
C GLN A 28 -5.40 60.10 -13.82
N PRO A 29 -6.65 60.50 -14.13
CA PRO A 29 -7.47 61.28 -13.21
C PRO A 29 -8.10 60.40 -12.13
N TYR A 30 -8.25 60.98 -10.95
CA TYR A 30 -8.82 60.40 -9.74
C TYR A 30 -9.75 61.40 -9.07
N ARG A 31 -10.65 60.87 -8.23
CA ARG A 31 -11.57 61.65 -7.41
C ARG A 31 -11.70 61.04 -6.02
N ILE A 32 -11.55 61.87 -4.99
CA ILE A 32 -11.83 61.53 -3.60
C ILE A 32 -13.07 62.29 -3.15
N ILE A 33 -13.97 61.58 -2.46
CA ILE A 33 -15.17 62.18 -1.85
C ILE A 33 -15.16 61.83 -0.37
N ARG A 34 -15.14 62.84 0.50
CA ARG A 34 -15.25 62.66 1.95
C ARG A 34 -16.52 63.32 2.46
N LYS A 35 -17.42 62.51 3.01
CA LYS A 35 -18.69 62.96 3.60
C LYS A 35 -18.66 62.80 5.10
N ARG A 36 -19.15 63.80 5.82
CA ARG A 36 -19.32 63.75 7.28
C ARG A 36 -20.74 64.19 7.63
N SER A 37 -21.46 63.37 8.38
CA SER A 37 -22.80 63.68 8.86
C SER A 37 -22.87 63.71 10.38
N LYS A 38 -23.61 64.69 10.93
CA LYS A 38 -23.84 64.84 12.37
C LYS A 38 -24.59 63.62 12.91
N PRO A 39 -24.36 63.26 14.18
CA PRO A 39 -25.07 62.14 14.79
C PRO A 39 -26.58 62.43 14.90
N LYS A 40 -27.41 61.48 14.44
CA LYS A 40 -28.88 61.57 14.54
C LYS A 40 -29.42 61.52 15.98
N ARG A 41 -28.59 61.18 16.98
CA ARG A 41 -28.92 61.13 18.42
C ARG A 41 -27.80 61.77 19.24
N ARG A 42 -28.15 62.56 20.27
CA ARG A 42 -27.19 63.15 21.22
C ARG A 42 -26.36 62.03 21.88
N GLY A 43 -25.03 62.17 21.85
CA GLY A 43 -24.08 61.23 22.45
C GLY A 43 -23.48 60.16 21.53
N ARG A 44 -23.81 60.15 20.22
CA ARG A 44 -23.14 59.30 19.21
C ARG A 44 -22.15 60.13 18.39
N SER A 45 -21.15 59.48 17.78
CA SER A 45 -20.26 60.11 16.81
C SER A 45 -20.95 60.28 15.45
N GLY A 46 -20.58 61.33 14.70
CA GLY A 46 -20.97 61.47 13.31
C GLY A 46 -20.47 60.32 12.43
N ARG A 47 -21.09 60.13 11.25
CA ARG A 47 -20.68 59.10 10.28
C ARG A 47 -19.75 59.73 9.25
N THR A 48 -18.59 59.11 9.04
CA THR A 48 -17.66 59.47 7.94
C THR A 48 -17.77 58.45 6.83
N ILE A 49 -17.81 58.91 5.59
CA ILE A 49 -17.69 58.10 4.38
C ILE A 49 -16.50 58.65 3.60
N LEU A 50 -15.61 57.77 3.18
CA LEU A 50 -14.49 58.08 2.31
C LEU A 50 -14.59 57.21 1.07
N GLU A 51 -14.86 57.82 -0.07
CA GLU A 51 -14.89 57.16 -1.37
C GLU A 51 -13.68 57.59 -2.18
N PHE A 52 -13.05 56.64 -2.84
CA PHE A 52 -11.94 56.88 -3.75
C PHE A 52 -12.26 56.28 -5.10
N GLN A 53 -12.13 57.08 -6.16
CA GLN A 53 -12.57 56.75 -7.50
C GLN A 53 -11.49 57.09 -8.54
N ILE A 54 -11.44 56.31 -9.61
CA ILE A 54 -10.53 56.49 -10.75
C ILE A 54 -11.35 56.79 -12.01
N ALA A 55 -10.90 57.73 -12.84
CA ALA A 55 -11.53 58.01 -14.12
C ALA A 55 -11.23 56.89 -15.13
N THR A 56 -12.26 56.48 -15.84
CA THR A 56 -12.24 55.49 -16.91
C THR A 56 -12.95 56.09 -18.13
N GLY A 57 -12.82 55.47 -19.31
CA GLY A 57 -13.41 56.00 -20.55
C GLY A 57 -14.91 56.31 -20.47
N ASP A 58 -15.63 55.63 -19.58
CA ASP A 58 -17.08 55.76 -19.40
C ASP A 58 -17.49 56.43 -18.07
N GLY A 59 -16.55 57.05 -17.34
CA GLY A 59 -16.82 57.78 -16.08
C GLY A 59 -15.94 57.34 -14.90
N PHE A 60 -16.39 57.56 -13.67
CA PHE A 60 -15.61 57.23 -12.47
C PHE A 60 -15.95 55.85 -11.89
N ARG A 61 -14.92 55.03 -11.64
CA ARG A 61 -15.03 53.71 -10.99
C ARG A 61 -14.51 53.78 -9.55
N SER A 62 -15.25 53.23 -8.59
CA SER A 62 -14.80 53.15 -7.20
C SER A 62 -13.66 52.14 -7.02
N ILE A 63 -12.60 52.56 -6.34
CA ILE A 63 -11.45 51.76 -5.90
C ILE A 63 -11.30 51.78 -4.36
N THR A 64 -12.35 52.23 -3.67
CA THR A 64 -12.46 52.29 -2.20
C THR A 64 -12.12 50.94 -1.55
N GLY A 65 -11.42 50.95 -0.41
CA GLY A 65 -11.16 49.76 0.40
C GLY A 65 -12.33 49.40 1.32
N ASP A 66 -12.23 48.28 2.03
CA ASP A 66 -13.31 47.78 2.91
C ASP A 66 -13.48 48.63 4.17
N SER A 67 -12.48 49.46 4.48
CA SER A 67 -12.49 50.40 5.60
C SER A 67 -11.87 51.74 5.22
N ILE A 68 -12.13 52.78 6.01
CA ILE A 68 -11.50 54.10 5.84
C ILE A 68 -9.97 53.98 5.88
N ALA A 69 -9.43 53.14 6.76
CA ALA A 69 -7.99 52.93 6.87
C ALA A 69 -7.39 52.30 5.61
N GLN A 70 -8.03 51.26 5.06
CA GLN A 70 -7.60 50.66 3.80
C GLN A 70 -7.74 51.62 2.61
N THR A 71 -8.82 52.41 2.56
CA THR A 71 -8.98 53.44 1.52
C THR A 71 -7.91 54.51 1.64
N GLN A 72 -7.58 54.94 2.87
CA GLN A 72 -6.50 55.89 3.13
C GLN A 72 -5.15 55.32 2.69
N GLN A 73 -4.88 54.03 2.96
CA GLN A 73 -3.65 53.39 2.51
C GLN A 73 -3.56 53.36 0.98
N LYS A 74 -4.63 52.97 0.28
CA LYS A 74 -4.69 53.04 -1.19
C LYS A 74 -4.44 54.44 -1.75
N ILE A 75 -4.92 55.48 -1.07
CA ILE A 75 -4.66 56.88 -1.45
C ILE A 75 -3.16 57.19 -1.30
N ILE A 76 -2.56 56.81 -0.17
CA ILE A 76 -1.12 56.98 0.09
C ILE A 76 -0.29 56.21 -0.94
N ASP A 77 -0.66 54.97 -1.25
CA ASP A 77 0.04 54.13 -2.22
C ASP A 77 -0.01 54.70 -3.64
N ILE A 78 -1.13 55.30 -4.05
CA ILE A 78 -1.28 55.92 -5.38
C ILE A 78 -0.57 57.28 -5.45
N LEU A 79 -0.63 58.08 -4.39
CA LEU A 79 0.05 59.37 -4.32
C LEU A 79 1.55 59.22 -4.03
N HIS A 80 1.99 58.04 -3.57
CA HIS A 80 3.29 57.79 -2.96
C HIS A 80 3.65 58.83 -1.89
N MET A 81 2.65 59.33 -1.18
CA MET A 81 2.80 60.48 -0.30
C MET A 81 1.78 60.43 0.83
N ASP A 82 2.26 60.48 2.07
CA ASP A 82 1.42 60.58 3.26
C ASP A 82 1.14 62.04 3.65
N TYR A 83 0.24 62.25 4.61
CA TYR A 83 -0.17 63.61 5.03
C TYR A 83 1.01 64.46 5.57
N PRO A 84 1.88 63.94 6.46
CA PRO A 84 3.10 64.64 6.84
C PRO A 84 3.98 65.01 5.65
N THR A 85 4.15 64.11 4.68
CA THR A 85 4.96 64.38 3.50
C THR A 85 4.34 65.46 2.62
N PHE A 86 3.03 65.41 2.38
CA PHE A 86 2.32 66.39 1.56
C PHE A 86 2.37 67.81 2.16
N THR A 87 2.12 67.91 3.47
CA THR A 87 2.16 69.19 4.19
C THR A 87 3.55 69.81 4.24
N ASN A 88 4.61 68.99 4.25
CA ASN A 88 5.99 69.47 4.33
C ASN A 88 6.67 69.65 2.96
N SER A 89 6.12 69.08 1.87
CA SER A 89 6.75 69.12 0.53
C SER A 89 5.95 69.88 -0.51
N ALA A 90 4.62 69.76 -0.54
CA ALA A 90 3.77 70.26 -1.62
C ALA A 90 2.81 71.38 -1.20
N PHE A 91 2.54 71.54 0.11
CA PHE A 91 1.55 72.49 0.61
C PHE A 91 2.17 73.52 1.57
N LEU A 92 2.52 74.70 1.06
CA LEU A 92 3.03 75.80 1.87
C LEU A 92 1.88 76.53 2.59
N ARG A 93 1.56 76.08 3.81
CA ARG A 93 0.62 76.78 4.69
C ARG A 93 1.17 78.15 5.08
N GLN A 94 0.35 79.20 4.95
CA GLN A 94 0.71 80.55 5.37
C GLN A 94 1.13 80.56 6.86
N GLY A 95 2.36 80.98 7.15
CA GLY A 95 2.96 81.00 8.50
C GLY A 95 3.55 79.67 9.01
N HIS A 96 3.54 78.59 8.21
CA HIS A 96 4.08 77.28 8.57
C HIS A 96 5.12 76.76 7.56
N ALA A 97 5.65 77.64 6.70
CA ALA A 97 6.74 77.29 5.77
C ALA A 97 8.01 76.80 6.50
N ASP A 98 8.14 77.13 7.78
CA ASP A 98 9.27 76.74 8.62
C ASP A 98 9.10 75.35 9.27
N GLU A 99 7.97 74.64 9.08
CA GLU A 99 7.75 73.31 9.69
C GLU A 99 8.85 72.30 9.34
N PHE A 100 9.37 72.36 8.13
CA PHE A 100 10.52 71.56 7.73
C PHE A 100 11.81 72.01 8.44
N THR A 101 12.04 73.32 8.54
CA THR A 101 13.25 73.92 9.11
C THR A 101 13.35 73.76 10.64
N VAL A 102 12.20 73.74 11.33
CA VAL A 102 12.10 73.60 12.79
C VAL A 102 12.26 72.13 13.24
N LYS A 103 12.05 71.16 12.35
CA LYS A 103 12.21 69.72 12.64
C LYS A 103 13.66 69.34 12.93
N ARG A 104 13.84 68.33 13.79
CA ARG A 104 15.16 67.80 14.15
C ARG A 104 15.85 67.20 12.92
N PRO A 105 17.19 67.20 12.84
CA PRO A 105 17.92 66.66 11.67
C PRO A 105 17.50 65.23 11.26
N VAL A 106 17.19 64.37 12.24
CA VAL A 106 16.73 63.00 12.02
C VAL A 106 15.34 62.97 11.35
N GLU A 107 14.41 63.79 11.84
CA GLU A 107 13.06 63.90 11.29
C GLU A 107 13.06 64.49 9.87
N ARG A 108 13.94 65.47 9.62
CA ARG A 108 14.15 66.01 8.25
C ARG A 108 14.66 64.95 7.29
N LYS A 109 15.62 64.13 7.73
CA LYS A 109 16.16 63.03 6.92
C LYS A 109 15.08 61.98 6.63
N GLN A 110 14.24 61.66 7.62
CA GLN A 110 13.13 60.73 7.44
C GLN A 110 12.12 61.25 6.42
N VAL A 111 11.67 62.50 6.56
CA VAL A 111 10.75 63.12 5.60
C VAL A 111 11.34 63.11 4.18
N LEU A 112 12.63 63.39 4.02
CA LEU A 112 13.29 63.30 2.71
C LEU A 112 13.37 61.87 2.18
N ALA A 113 13.64 60.89 3.04
CA ALA A 113 13.66 59.47 2.66
C ALA A 113 12.26 59.00 2.22
N ASP A 114 11.21 59.46 2.90
CA ASP A 114 9.81 59.15 2.58
C ASP A 114 9.39 59.82 1.25
N ILE A 115 9.76 61.09 1.03
CA ILE A 115 9.54 61.80 -0.26
C ILE A 115 10.21 61.07 -1.42
N LEU A 116 11.43 60.59 -1.20
CA LEU A 116 12.22 59.89 -2.21
C LEU A 116 11.84 58.41 -2.34
N GLY A 117 10.90 57.90 -1.52
CA GLY A 117 10.44 56.52 -1.54
C GLY A 117 11.53 55.50 -1.22
N LEU A 118 12.52 55.86 -0.38
CA LEU A 118 13.69 55.01 -0.14
C LEU A 118 13.37 53.71 0.63
N SER A 119 12.23 53.66 1.34
CA SER A 119 11.74 52.46 2.01
C SER A 119 11.50 51.27 1.06
N PHE A 120 11.26 51.54 -0.23
CA PHE A 120 11.13 50.51 -1.26
C PHE A 120 12.40 49.64 -1.40
N TYR A 121 13.58 50.22 -1.17
CA TYR A 121 14.84 49.46 -1.24
C TYR A 121 15.00 48.53 -0.04
N ASP A 122 14.54 48.94 1.14
CA ASP A 122 14.55 48.09 2.33
C ASP A 122 13.63 46.87 2.13
N GLU A 123 12.45 47.06 1.53
CA GLU A 123 11.55 45.95 1.18
C GLU A 123 12.17 44.98 0.17
N LEU A 124 12.88 45.50 -0.83
CA LEU A 124 13.59 44.67 -1.81
C LEU A 124 14.73 43.87 -1.16
N GLU A 125 15.46 44.50 -0.23
CA GLU A 125 16.53 43.82 0.52
C GLU A 125 15.96 42.68 1.37
N GLU A 126 14.87 42.91 2.10
CA GLU A 126 14.21 41.85 2.88
C GLU A 126 13.76 40.70 1.98
N ARG A 127 13.09 40.99 0.86
CA ARG A 127 12.66 39.96 -0.09
C ARG A 127 13.83 39.16 -0.66
N ALA A 128 14.95 39.81 -0.97
CA ALA A 128 16.14 39.14 -1.46
C ALA A 128 16.78 38.23 -0.40
N LYS A 129 16.84 38.68 0.86
CA LYS A 129 17.32 37.87 1.99
C LYS A 129 16.44 36.65 2.24
N ASP A 130 15.13 36.83 2.20
CA ASP A 130 14.17 35.73 2.37
C ASP A 130 14.31 34.70 1.25
N LEU A 131 14.41 35.14 -0.01
CA LEU A 131 14.64 34.25 -1.15
C LEU A 131 15.97 33.48 -1.01
N ALA A 132 17.05 34.17 -0.63
CA ALA A 132 18.36 33.54 -0.43
C ALA A 132 18.31 32.47 0.67
N LYS A 133 17.60 32.76 1.77
CA LYS A 133 17.43 31.81 2.87
C LYS A 133 16.61 30.58 2.47
N GLN A 134 15.55 30.78 1.67
CA GLN A 134 14.75 29.68 1.12
C GLN A 134 15.61 28.76 0.24
N GLN A 135 16.38 29.35 -0.68
CA GLN A 135 17.26 28.62 -1.59
C GLN A 135 18.38 27.86 -0.85
N GLU A 136 18.98 28.45 0.19
CA GLU A 136 20.01 27.74 0.96
C GLU A 136 19.41 26.56 1.75
N THR A 137 18.18 26.70 2.23
CA THR A 137 17.46 25.61 2.90
C THR A 137 17.16 24.46 1.93
N GLU A 138 16.66 24.78 0.74
CA GLU A 138 16.37 23.80 -0.32
C GLU A 138 17.65 23.07 -0.75
N LYS A 139 18.74 23.81 -0.98
CA LYS A 139 20.05 23.25 -1.29
C LYS A 139 20.55 22.31 -0.19
N ALA A 140 20.41 22.67 1.08
CA ALA A 140 20.81 21.81 2.20
C ALA A 140 20.01 20.50 2.22
N GLN A 141 18.69 20.56 1.98
CA GLN A 141 17.83 19.39 1.88
C GLN A 141 18.23 18.48 0.71
N LEU A 142 18.44 19.05 -0.48
CA LEU A 142 18.87 18.30 -1.66
C LEU A 142 20.23 17.65 -1.45
N ASN A 143 21.18 18.36 -0.84
CA ASN A 143 22.49 17.79 -0.52
C ASN A 143 22.40 16.63 0.47
N SER A 144 21.51 16.70 1.47
CA SER A 144 21.26 15.57 2.37
C SER A 144 20.70 14.38 1.61
N ALA A 145 19.69 14.60 0.76
CA ALA A 145 19.09 13.54 -0.03
C ALA A 145 20.11 12.87 -0.98
N ILE A 146 20.96 13.66 -1.64
CA ILE A 146 22.04 13.14 -2.50
C ILE A 146 23.01 12.30 -1.67
N LYS A 147 23.36 12.75 -0.47
CA LYS A 147 24.25 11.99 0.42
C LYS A 147 23.62 10.66 0.84
N ASP A 148 22.36 10.67 1.25
CA ASP A 148 21.65 9.46 1.68
C ASP A 148 21.56 8.45 0.53
N ILE A 149 21.23 8.91 -0.69
CA ILE A 149 21.23 8.07 -1.90
C ILE A 149 22.64 7.54 -2.20
N GLY A 150 23.68 8.37 -2.04
CA GLY A 150 25.07 7.96 -2.22
C GLY A 150 25.49 6.86 -1.24
N ASP A 151 25.09 6.99 0.03
CA ASP A 151 25.36 6.02 1.08
C ASP A 151 24.62 4.68 0.82
N GLU A 152 23.39 4.72 0.29
CA GLU A 152 22.67 3.51 -0.15
C GLU A 152 23.32 2.85 -1.38
N LEU A 153 23.71 3.63 -2.38
CA LEU A 153 24.40 3.12 -3.57
C LEU A 153 25.74 2.48 -3.21
N ALA A 154 26.45 3.01 -2.20
CA ALA A 154 27.68 2.42 -1.71
C ALA A 154 27.47 1.02 -1.09
N ARG A 155 26.26 0.69 -0.63
CA ARG A 155 25.91 -0.65 -0.12
C ARG A 155 25.53 -1.65 -1.20
N LYS A 156 25.24 -1.18 -2.42
CA LYS A 156 24.85 -2.05 -3.55
C LYS A 156 25.82 -3.21 -3.79
N PRO A 157 27.16 -3.03 -3.79
CA PRO A 157 28.08 -4.15 -4.00
C PRO A 157 28.02 -5.20 -2.88
N ALA A 158 27.73 -4.79 -1.64
CA ALA A 158 27.57 -5.72 -0.53
C ALA A 158 26.31 -6.57 -0.71
N TYR A 159 25.18 -5.96 -1.09
CA TYR A 159 23.96 -6.69 -1.40
C TYR A 159 24.09 -7.61 -2.61
N GLU A 160 24.82 -7.18 -3.65
CA GLU A 160 25.13 -8.04 -4.80
C GLU A 160 25.98 -9.25 -4.39
N ALA A 161 26.98 -9.06 -3.51
CA ALA A 161 27.78 -10.16 -2.98
C ALA A 161 26.96 -11.12 -2.10
N GLU A 162 26.12 -10.60 -1.20
CA GLU A 162 25.21 -11.40 -0.38
C GLU A 162 24.20 -12.19 -1.24
N PHE A 163 23.71 -11.58 -2.32
CA PHE A 163 22.80 -12.23 -3.27
C PHE A 163 23.47 -13.38 -4.02
N GLU A 164 24.68 -13.16 -4.54
CA GLU A 164 25.48 -14.19 -5.21
C GLU A 164 25.82 -15.35 -4.26
N GLU A 165 26.19 -15.05 -3.01
CA GLU A 165 26.45 -16.08 -1.99
C GLU A 165 25.18 -16.90 -1.69
N ALA A 166 24.05 -16.23 -1.46
CA ALA A 166 22.77 -16.89 -1.21
C ALA A 166 22.31 -17.75 -2.41
N GLN A 167 22.53 -17.28 -3.64
CA GLN A 167 22.21 -18.03 -4.85
C GLN A 167 23.11 -19.26 -5.01
N SER A 168 24.41 -19.12 -4.72
CA SER A 168 25.34 -20.25 -4.71
C SER A 168 24.92 -21.31 -3.70
N GLU A 169 24.59 -20.90 -2.46
CA GLU A 169 24.12 -21.81 -1.42
C GLU A 169 22.79 -22.49 -1.77
N LEU A 170 21.84 -21.75 -2.34
CA LEU A 170 20.59 -22.33 -2.84
C LEU A 170 20.87 -23.42 -3.88
N SER A 171 21.71 -23.13 -4.87
CA SER A 171 22.05 -24.09 -5.93
C SER A 171 22.72 -25.36 -5.36
N ARG A 172 23.52 -25.21 -4.29
CA ARG A 172 24.16 -26.31 -3.58
C ARG A 172 23.13 -27.17 -2.87
N VAL A 173 22.21 -26.55 -2.13
CA VAL A 173 21.15 -27.24 -1.39
C VAL A 173 20.19 -27.96 -2.34
N GLU A 174 19.82 -27.35 -3.47
CA GLU A 174 18.98 -27.97 -4.49
C GLU A 174 19.61 -29.23 -5.07
N LYS A 175 20.91 -29.20 -5.39
CA LYS A 175 21.65 -30.39 -5.87
C LYS A 175 21.62 -31.51 -4.85
N VAL A 176 21.96 -31.20 -3.59
CA VAL A 176 21.95 -32.18 -2.50
C VAL A 176 20.55 -32.76 -2.32
N THR A 177 19.51 -31.92 -2.35
CA THR A 177 18.12 -32.36 -2.17
C THR A 177 17.71 -33.32 -3.29
N LYS A 178 18.03 -32.99 -4.54
CA LYS A 178 17.75 -33.84 -5.70
C LYS A 178 18.46 -35.19 -5.63
N GLU A 179 19.72 -35.22 -5.18
CA GLU A 179 20.46 -36.47 -4.96
C GLU A 179 19.81 -37.32 -3.86
N GLN A 180 19.43 -36.71 -2.73
CA GLN A 180 18.75 -37.43 -1.64
C GLN A 180 17.36 -37.94 -2.05
N GLU A 181 16.60 -37.16 -2.82
CA GLU A 181 15.31 -37.61 -3.36
C GLU A 181 15.46 -38.79 -4.31
N SER A 182 16.46 -38.75 -5.21
CA SER A 182 16.77 -39.86 -6.10
C SER A 182 17.13 -41.13 -5.31
N ARG A 183 17.98 -40.98 -4.27
CA ARG A 183 18.35 -42.08 -3.38
C ARG A 183 17.14 -42.64 -2.63
N LEU A 184 16.26 -41.78 -2.13
CA LEU A 184 15.04 -42.18 -1.42
C LEU A 184 14.10 -42.96 -2.34
N ASN A 185 13.93 -42.52 -3.59
CA ASN A 185 13.10 -43.22 -4.57
C ASN A 185 13.69 -44.59 -4.92
N GLY A 186 15.02 -44.70 -5.07
CA GLY A 186 15.69 -46.00 -5.26
C GLY A 186 15.43 -46.96 -4.09
N LEU A 187 15.63 -46.48 -2.85
CA LEU A 187 15.35 -47.28 -1.65
C LEU A 187 13.87 -47.71 -1.54
N ARG A 188 12.93 -46.86 -1.97
CA ARG A 188 11.51 -47.22 -2.02
C ARG A 188 11.24 -48.35 -3.01
N GLN A 189 11.83 -48.28 -4.20
CA GLN A 189 11.70 -49.33 -5.22
C GLN A 189 12.33 -50.65 -4.75
N GLU A 190 13.49 -50.59 -4.10
CA GLU A 190 14.12 -51.79 -3.52
C GLU A 190 13.25 -52.41 -2.44
N LYS A 191 12.66 -51.59 -1.57
CA LYS A 191 11.73 -52.04 -0.52
C LYS A 191 10.51 -52.74 -1.14
N GLU A 192 9.88 -52.13 -2.14
CA GLU A 192 8.73 -52.70 -2.83
C GLU A 192 9.08 -54.04 -3.52
N SER A 193 10.24 -54.12 -4.17
CA SER A 193 10.75 -55.37 -4.75
C SER A 193 10.92 -56.46 -3.69
N LEU A 194 11.43 -56.11 -2.51
CA LEU A 194 11.64 -57.05 -1.41
C LEU A 194 10.31 -57.51 -0.79
N GLU A 195 9.33 -56.62 -0.65
CA GLU A 195 7.97 -56.96 -0.22
C GLU A 195 7.29 -57.92 -1.21
N ASN A 196 7.41 -57.67 -2.52
CA ASN A 196 6.89 -58.56 -3.55
C ASN A 196 7.56 -59.93 -3.53
N LYS A 197 8.89 -60.00 -3.40
CA LYS A 197 9.63 -61.26 -3.25
C LYS A 197 9.20 -62.02 -2.01
N ARG A 198 8.96 -61.31 -0.90
CA ARG A 198 8.48 -61.92 0.35
C ARG A 198 7.08 -62.51 0.18
N ALA A 199 6.18 -61.83 -0.52
CA ALA A 199 4.86 -62.37 -0.84
C ALA A 199 4.95 -63.62 -1.74
N GLN A 200 5.82 -63.60 -2.75
CA GLN A 200 6.07 -64.77 -3.61
C GLN A 200 6.62 -65.96 -2.83
N LEU A 201 7.54 -65.73 -1.88
CA LEU A 201 8.06 -66.78 -1.01
C LEU A 201 6.95 -67.42 -0.18
N ILE A 202 6.06 -66.62 0.42
CA ILE A 202 4.93 -67.13 1.21
C ILE A 202 4.01 -67.98 0.32
N GLN A 203 3.67 -67.53 -0.88
CA GLN A 203 2.84 -68.29 -1.83
C GLN A 203 3.51 -69.61 -2.24
N LEU A 204 4.82 -69.59 -2.46
CA LEU A 204 5.56 -70.80 -2.84
C LEU A 204 5.64 -71.79 -1.67
N GLU A 205 5.85 -71.30 -0.45
CA GLU A 205 5.81 -72.13 0.76
C GLU A 205 4.43 -72.78 0.98
N GLU A 206 3.34 -72.05 0.74
CA GLU A 206 1.99 -72.60 0.76
C GLU A 206 1.79 -73.68 -0.31
N HIS A 207 2.20 -73.40 -1.56
CA HIS A 207 2.10 -74.36 -2.66
C HIS A 207 2.92 -75.64 -2.39
N ILE A 208 4.12 -75.53 -1.81
CA ILE A 208 4.94 -76.68 -1.42
C ILE A 208 4.19 -77.53 -0.39
N ARG A 209 3.64 -76.90 0.66
CA ARG A 209 2.88 -77.61 1.70
C ARG A 209 1.66 -78.35 1.14
N ASP A 210 0.92 -77.73 0.22
CA ASP A 210 -0.24 -78.36 -0.40
C ASP A 210 0.18 -79.52 -1.31
N THR A 211 1.27 -79.36 -2.07
CA THR A 211 1.82 -80.44 -2.90
C THR A 211 2.33 -81.62 -2.06
N GLU A 212 2.95 -81.35 -0.92
CA GLU A 212 3.40 -82.38 0.04
C GLU A 212 2.21 -83.17 0.61
N ARG A 213 1.12 -82.49 0.96
CA ARG A 213 -0.13 -83.15 1.40
C ARG A 213 -0.75 -84.01 0.32
N ASP A 214 -0.79 -83.51 -0.92
CA ASP A 214 -1.30 -84.28 -2.04
C ASP A 214 -0.44 -85.52 -2.30
N LEU A 215 0.89 -85.39 -2.24
CA LEU A 215 1.82 -86.52 -2.35
C LEU A 215 1.56 -87.58 -1.27
N GLU A 216 1.39 -87.18 -0.01
CA GLU A 216 1.05 -88.09 1.09
C GLU A 216 -0.28 -88.82 0.82
N ARG A 217 -1.28 -88.08 0.32
CA ARG A 217 -2.58 -88.65 -0.04
C ARG A 217 -2.51 -89.65 -1.19
N TRP A 218 -1.71 -89.37 -2.22
CA TRP A 218 -1.47 -90.29 -3.33
C TRP A 218 -0.70 -91.53 -2.87
N ASP A 219 0.29 -91.38 -1.99
CA ASP A 219 1.04 -92.51 -1.42
C ASP A 219 0.13 -93.44 -0.61
N ASP A 220 -0.78 -92.88 0.19
CA ASP A 220 -1.81 -93.66 0.90
C ASP A 220 -2.76 -94.38 -0.05
N GLN A 221 -3.19 -93.74 -1.15
CA GLN A 221 -4.01 -94.40 -2.17
C GLN A 221 -3.27 -95.53 -2.86
N VAL A 222 -1.98 -95.36 -3.19
CA VAL A 222 -1.15 -96.41 -3.77
C VAL A 222 -1.04 -97.61 -2.81
N LYS A 223 -0.82 -97.36 -1.51
CA LYS A 223 -0.80 -98.42 -0.49
C LYS A 223 -2.14 -99.16 -0.39
N GLN A 224 -3.26 -98.45 -0.41
CA GLN A 224 -4.60 -99.04 -0.39
C GLN A 224 -4.84 -99.91 -1.63
N HIS A 225 -4.56 -99.39 -2.82
CA HIS A 225 -4.72 -100.15 -4.06
C HIS A 225 -3.79 -101.36 -4.13
N HIS A 226 -2.56 -101.26 -3.61
CA HIS A 226 -1.64 -102.41 -3.52
C HIS A 226 -2.19 -103.49 -2.57
N THR A 227 -2.82 -103.09 -1.47
CA THR A 227 -3.48 -104.03 -0.54
C THR A 227 -4.66 -104.71 -1.22
N GLN A 228 -5.52 -103.95 -1.90
CA GLN A 228 -6.64 -104.49 -2.68
C GLN A 228 -6.18 -105.44 -3.79
N LEU A 229 -5.09 -105.11 -4.49
CA LEU A 229 -4.49 -105.98 -5.50
C LEU A 229 -4.06 -107.32 -4.90
N LYS A 230 -3.40 -107.31 -3.72
CA LYS A 230 -3.05 -108.55 -3.01
C LYS A 230 -4.28 -109.37 -2.64
N GLU A 231 -5.32 -108.73 -2.11
CA GLU A 231 -6.58 -109.41 -1.78
C GLU A 231 -7.23 -110.03 -3.02
N TYR A 232 -7.25 -109.32 -4.15
CA TYR A 232 -7.76 -109.85 -5.42
C TYR A 232 -6.87 -110.98 -5.97
N GLU A 233 -5.56 -110.88 -5.87
CA GLU A 233 -4.62 -111.94 -6.25
C GLU A 233 -4.83 -113.22 -5.42
N GLU A 234 -5.01 -113.08 -4.10
CA GLU A 234 -5.34 -114.20 -3.21
C GLU A 234 -6.68 -114.84 -3.57
N LEU A 235 -7.70 -114.03 -3.87
CA LEU A 235 -9.02 -114.52 -4.30
C LEU A 235 -8.94 -115.25 -5.64
N ILE A 236 -8.16 -114.73 -6.60
CA ILE A 236 -7.88 -115.40 -7.87
C ILE A 236 -7.12 -116.72 -7.64
N ALA A 237 -6.16 -116.77 -6.71
CA ALA A 237 -5.45 -117.99 -6.37
C ALA A 237 -6.38 -119.06 -5.77
N GLN A 238 -7.41 -118.64 -5.03
CA GLN A 238 -8.46 -119.51 -4.48
C GLN A 238 -9.54 -119.89 -5.50
N ARG A 239 -9.47 -119.40 -6.74
CA ARG A 239 -10.49 -119.61 -7.76
C ARG A 239 -10.80 -121.09 -8.01
N SER A 240 -9.79 -121.95 -8.12
CA SER A 240 -10.00 -123.38 -8.35
C SER A 240 -10.72 -124.04 -7.17
N ALA A 241 -10.38 -123.65 -5.93
CA ALA A 241 -11.03 -124.15 -4.72
C ALA A 241 -12.48 -123.64 -4.59
N ILE A 242 -12.75 -122.40 -5.01
CA ILE A 242 -14.11 -121.84 -5.04
C ILE A 242 -14.95 -122.52 -6.13
N GLU A 243 -14.40 -122.73 -7.32
CA GLU A 243 -15.06 -123.44 -8.42
C GLU A 243 -15.33 -124.91 -8.05
N GLU A 244 -14.38 -125.61 -7.42
CA GLU A 244 -14.59 -126.96 -6.87
C GLU A 244 -15.65 -126.98 -5.76
N GLY A 245 -15.58 -126.06 -4.79
CA GLY A 245 -16.59 -125.93 -3.74
C GLY A 245 -17.99 -125.64 -4.30
N TYR A 246 -18.10 -124.81 -5.34
CA TYR A 246 -19.37 -124.55 -6.02
C TYR A 246 -19.90 -125.78 -6.77
N THR A 247 -19.03 -126.52 -7.47
CA THR A 247 -19.45 -127.77 -8.13
C THR A 247 -19.92 -128.80 -7.10
N GLN A 248 -19.23 -128.96 -5.97
CA GLN A 248 -19.65 -129.82 -4.86
C GLN A 248 -20.98 -129.37 -4.25
N LEU A 249 -21.18 -128.07 -3.99
CA LEU A 249 -22.46 -127.54 -3.50
C LEU A 249 -23.60 -127.77 -4.51
N SER A 250 -23.32 -127.62 -5.81
CA SER A 250 -24.31 -127.91 -6.86
C SER A 250 -24.67 -129.39 -6.93
N LEU A 251 -23.72 -130.28 -6.66
CA LEU A 251 -23.89 -131.73 -6.58
C LEU A 251 -24.72 -132.11 -5.36
N VAL A 252 -24.41 -131.52 -4.20
CA VAL A 252 -25.18 -131.70 -2.95
C VAL A 252 -26.58 -131.13 -3.08
N LYS A 253 -26.78 -129.99 -3.76
CA LYS A 253 -28.13 -129.46 -4.07
C LYS A 253 -28.90 -130.36 -5.03
N LYS A 254 -28.25 -130.92 -6.05
CA LYS A 254 -28.88 -131.91 -6.95
C LYS A 254 -29.26 -133.18 -6.19
N LEU A 255 -28.38 -133.70 -5.33
CA LEU A 255 -28.64 -134.86 -4.47
C LEU A 255 -29.72 -134.58 -3.43
N SER A 256 -29.77 -133.39 -2.86
CA SER A 256 -30.84 -132.94 -1.96
C SER A 256 -32.18 -132.87 -2.68
N ASN A 257 -32.21 -132.32 -3.89
CA ASN A 257 -33.41 -132.28 -4.73
C ASN A 257 -33.83 -133.70 -5.17
N GLU A 258 -32.88 -134.61 -5.42
CA GLU A 258 -33.16 -136.02 -5.72
C GLU A 258 -33.66 -136.80 -4.48
N LEU A 259 -33.17 -136.47 -3.28
CA LEU A 259 -33.68 -137.01 -2.02
C LEU A 259 -35.09 -136.49 -1.72
N GLU A 260 -35.38 -135.22 -1.98
CA GLU A 260 -36.75 -134.68 -1.92
C GLU A 260 -37.68 -135.33 -2.95
N TYR A 261 -37.16 -135.77 -4.11
CA TYR A 261 -37.94 -136.51 -5.12
C TYR A 261 -38.12 -138.00 -4.79
N LYS A 262 -37.22 -138.62 -4.00
CA LYS A 262 -37.32 -140.01 -3.52
C LYS A 262 -38.10 -140.18 -2.22
N PHE A 263 -38.35 -139.09 -1.48
CA PHE A 263 -39.21 -139.07 -0.29
C PHE A 263 -40.62 -138.52 -0.56
N ARG A 264 -41.08 -138.61 -1.82
CA ARG A 264 -42.44 -138.25 -2.26
C ARG A 264 -43.17 -139.45 -2.87
#